data_AF-Q2EIG9-F1
#
_entry.id   AF-Q2EIG9-F1
#
_cell.length_a   1.000
_cell.length_b   1.000
_cell.length_c   1.000
_cell.angle_alpha   90.00
_cell.angle_beta   90.00
_cell.angle_gamma   90.00
#
_symmetry.space_group_name_H-M   'P 1'
#
loop_
_entity.id
_entity.type
_entity.pdbx_description
1 polymer ?
#
loop_
_entity_poly.entity_id
_entity_poly.type
_entity_poly.pdbx_seq_one_letter_code
_entity_poly.pdbx_strand_id
1 'polypeptide(L)'
;MGDYGSGMMRGNPDGGGMQSRTKGQRVNVQQLKLMGQGHPTGLTPNLLKLFEPRPPLDFKPPVEKRKLPAYTGMAQFVSQFAEPGDPEYAPPVPTCETKAEKKDRIRKSKLDQGAAKVAEELQKYDPQSDPNATGDPYKTLFVARLNYETSEHRVKREFEAYGPIKRVSTCGKFQCRWTYSSLVRCLVVLIHLQKHVLRKSWFTAIIYCLLGISQQGAKG
;
A
#
# COMPACT_ATOMS: atom_id res chain seq x y z
N MET A 1 10.40 8.42 -16.31
CA MET A 1 9.57 8.87 -15.18
C MET A 1 9.99 10.31 -14.90
N GLY A 2 9.36 11.37 -15.39
CA GLY A 2 7.94 11.58 -15.64
C GLY A 2 7.31 12.21 -14.41
N ASP A 3 7.40 13.55 -14.28
CA ASP A 3 6.38 14.47 -13.72
C ASP A 3 7.04 15.85 -13.44
N TYR A 4 6.65 16.86 -14.21
CA TYR A 4 6.68 18.25 -13.75
C TYR A 4 5.44 18.95 -14.29
N GLY A 5 4.31 18.73 -13.61
CA GLY A 5 3.15 19.59 -13.71
C GLY A 5 3.48 21.03 -13.30
N SER A 6 3.47 21.94 -14.28
CA SER A 6 3.46 23.39 -14.05
C SER A 6 2.10 23.93 -14.48
N GLY A 7 1.13 23.86 -13.56
CA GLY A 7 -0.06 24.69 -13.60
C GLY A 7 0.17 25.93 -12.75
N MET A 8 0.31 27.10 -13.38
CA MET A 8 -0.08 28.38 -12.76
C MET A 8 -0.59 29.34 -13.83
N MET A 9 -1.83 29.77 -13.60
CA MET A 9 -2.61 30.73 -14.35
C MET A 9 -1.87 32.06 -14.56
N ARG A 10 -2.00 32.66 -15.75
CA ARG A 10 -1.84 34.10 -15.93
C ARG A 10 -3.17 34.71 -16.34
N GLY A 11 -3.66 35.60 -15.49
CA GLY A 11 -4.86 36.39 -15.67
C GLY A 11 -4.73 37.38 -16.83
N ASN A 12 -5.91 37.75 -17.33
CA ASN A 12 -6.19 38.75 -18.34
C ASN A 12 -6.27 40.15 -17.70
N PRO A 13 -5.65 41.16 -18.32
CA PRO A 13 -6.26 42.47 -18.50
C PRO A 13 -6.11 42.83 -19.99
N ASP A 14 -7.17 43.02 -20.76
CA ASP A 14 -7.89 44.30 -20.82
C ASP A 14 -9.20 44.10 -21.58
N GLY A 15 -10.27 44.70 -21.06
CA GLY A 15 -11.53 44.85 -21.74
C GLY A 15 -11.59 46.17 -22.51
N GLY A 16 -12.30 46.16 -23.64
CA GLY A 16 -12.87 47.36 -24.24
C GLY A 16 -12.66 47.48 -25.74
N GLY A 17 -13.76 47.40 -26.51
CA GLY A 17 -13.80 47.90 -27.89
C GLY A 17 -14.73 47.15 -28.83
N MET A 18 -16.03 47.47 -28.81
CA MET A 18 -16.93 47.21 -29.94
C MET A 18 -16.47 48.03 -31.16
N GLN A 19 -16.15 47.38 -32.28
CA GLN A 19 -16.17 48.02 -33.60
C GLN A 19 -16.84 47.10 -34.64
N SER A 20 -18.03 47.54 -35.03
CA SER A 20 -18.74 47.37 -36.32
C SER A 20 -18.31 46.25 -37.28
N ARG A 21 -19.21 45.29 -37.47
CA ARG A 21 -19.22 44.34 -38.59
C ARG A 21 -19.54 45.07 -39.90
N THR A 22 -18.54 45.36 -40.71
CA THR A 22 -18.70 45.69 -42.13
C THR A 22 -18.56 44.41 -42.96
N LYS A 23 -19.55 44.14 -43.83
CA LYS A 23 -19.54 43.00 -44.75
C LYS A 23 -18.40 43.18 -45.77
N GLY A 24 -17.30 42.47 -45.55
CA GLY A 24 -16.20 42.32 -46.50
C GLY A 24 -16.51 41.27 -47.58
N GLN A 25 -16.29 41.67 -48.82
CA GLN A 25 -16.52 41.00 -50.09
C GLN A 25 -15.95 39.57 -50.14
N ARG A 26 -16.72 38.60 -50.69
CA ARG A 26 -16.19 37.26 -50.99
C ARG A 26 -15.02 37.41 -51.96
N VAL A 27 -13.82 37.05 -51.52
CA VAL A 27 -12.65 36.87 -52.39
C VAL A 27 -13.01 35.91 -53.52
N ASN A 28 -12.74 36.36 -54.75
CA ASN A 28 -13.16 35.72 -55.98
C ASN A 28 -12.49 34.34 -56.09
N VAL A 29 -13.29 33.27 -56.10
CA VAL A 29 -12.83 31.86 -56.12
C VAL A 29 -11.90 31.56 -57.31
N GLN A 30 -11.94 32.40 -58.35
CA GLN A 30 -11.03 32.34 -59.49
C GLN A 30 -9.55 32.60 -59.13
N GLN A 31 -9.24 33.45 -58.14
CA GLN A 31 -7.84 33.69 -57.71
C GLN A 31 -7.23 32.48 -57.00
N LEU A 32 -8.02 31.70 -56.24
CA LEU A 32 -7.53 30.46 -55.63
C LEU A 32 -7.26 29.37 -56.67
N LYS A 33 -8.01 29.34 -57.78
CA LYS A 33 -7.88 28.31 -58.82
C LYS A 33 -6.63 28.49 -59.69
N LEU A 34 -6.13 29.73 -59.81
CA LEU A 34 -4.85 30.07 -60.47
C LEU A 34 -3.62 29.71 -59.62
N MET A 35 -3.77 29.51 -58.30
CA MET A 35 -2.68 29.05 -57.41
C MET A 35 -2.48 27.53 -57.47
N GLY A 36 -3.39 26.78 -58.12
CA GLY A 36 -3.35 25.31 -58.26
C GLY A 36 -2.41 24.78 -59.35
N GLN A 37 -1.67 25.65 -60.04
CA GLN A 37 -0.59 25.27 -60.96
C GLN A 37 0.80 25.42 -60.31
N GLY A 38 0.85 25.48 -58.98
CA GLY A 38 2.10 25.51 -58.20
C GLY A 38 2.73 24.12 -58.02
N HIS A 39 3.99 24.11 -57.61
CA HIS A 39 4.75 22.92 -57.20
C HIS A 39 3.89 21.97 -56.34
N PRO A 40 4.03 20.63 -56.44
CA PRO A 40 3.15 19.65 -55.76
C PRO A 40 3.04 19.81 -54.23
N THR A 41 3.92 20.60 -53.62
CA THR A 41 3.90 20.95 -52.20
C THR A 41 2.95 22.10 -51.85
N GLY A 42 2.30 22.74 -52.83
CA GLY A 42 1.36 23.85 -52.62
C GLY A 42 2.01 25.14 -52.11
N LEU A 43 3.35 25.22 -52.09
CA LEU A 43 4.11 26.37 -51.63
C LEU A 43 4.24 27.43 -52.74
N THR A 44 4.23 28.70 -52.34
CA THR A 44 4.46 29.82 -53.25
C THR A 44 5.91 29.80 -53.79
N PRO A 45 6.18 30.37 -54.97
CA PRO A 45 7.52 30.34 -55.57
C PRO A 45 8.61 30.99 -54.72
N ASN A 46 8.26 31.97 -53.86
CA ASN A 46 9.20 32.59 -52.93
C ASN A 46 9.60 31.65 -51.79
N LEU A 47 8.69 30.78 -51.34
CA LEU A 47 8.96 29.79 -50.29
C LEU A 47 9.75 28.59 -50.84
N LEU A 48 9.51 28.19 -52.09
CA LEU A 48 10.24 27.08 -52.72
C LEU A 48 11.75 27.32 -52.82
N LYS A 49 12.17 28.58 -53.02
CA LYS A 49 13.59 28.97 -53.04
C LYS A 49 14.33 28.66 -51.73
N LEU A 50 13.61 28.65 -50.60
CA LEU A 50 14.19 28.30 -49.30
C LEU A 50 14.47 26.81 -49.16
N PHE A 51 13.81 25.98 -49.98
CA PHE A 51 13.93 24.52 -49.97
C PHE A 51 14.76 24.00 -51.14
N GLU A 52 15.57 24.86 -51.78
CA GLU A 52 16.54 24.42 -52.77
C GLU A 52 17.49 23.39 -52.14
N PRO A 53 17.70 22.24 -52.82
CA PRO A 53 18.55 21.20 -52.28
C PRO A 53 19.97 21.72 -52.12
N ARG A 54 20.66 21.27 -51.06
CA ARG A 54 22.09 21.56 -50.89
C ARG A 54 22.86 20.91 -52.05
N PRO A 55 23.99 21.51 -52.47
CA PRO A 55 24.89 20.85 -53.42
C PRO A 55 25.25 19.44 -52.92
N PRO A 56 25.45 18.47 -53.83
CA PRO A 56 25.86 17.12 -53.45
C PRO A 56 27.08 17.15 -52.52
N LEU A 57 27.07 16.31 -51.49
CA LEU A 57 28.20 16.19 -50.57
C LEU A 57 29.42 15.61 -51.30
N ASP A 58 30.60 16.16 -51.01
CA ASP A 58 31.86 15.59 -51.47
C ASP A 58 32.03 14.18 -50.91
N PHE A 59 32.24 13.21 -51.79
CA PHE A 59 32.49 11.84 -51.38
C PHE A 59 33.82 11.75 -50.63
N LYS A 60 33.76 11.35 -49.35
CA LYS A 60 34.93 10.93 -48.58
C LYS A 60 34.91 9.42 -48.43
N PRO A 61 36.05 8.73 -48.65
CA PRO A 61 36.11 7.30 -48.44
C PRO A 61 35.76 6.95 -46.99
N PRO A 62 35.13 5.79 -46.72
CA PRO A 62 34.86 5.33 -45.37
C PRO A 62 36.14 5.24 -44.54
N VAL A 63 36.09 5.70 -43.29
CA VAL A 63 37.25 5.62 -42.37
C VAL A 63 37.55 4.15 -42.06
N GLU A 64 38.79 3.73 -42.32
CA GLU A 64 39.25 2.38 -41.97
C GLU A 64 39.28 2.19 -40.44
N LYS A 65 38.58 1.16 -39.95
CA LYS A 65 38.58 0.81 -38.52
C LYS A 65 39.90 0.13 -38.17
N ARG A 66 40.64 0.69 -37.21
CA ARG A 66 41.87 0.07 -36.69
C ARG A 66 41.54 -1.26 -36.00
N LYS A 67 42.36 -2.28 -36.24
CA LYS A 67 42.27 -3.56 -35.52
C LYS A 67 42.81 -3.36 -34.10
N LEU A 68 42.06 -3.84 -33.11
CA LEU A 68 42.51 -3.91 -31.72
C LEU A 68 43.66 -4.93 -31.60
N PRO A 69 44.55 -4.79 -30.61
CA PRO A 69 45.52 -5.82 -30.27
C PRO A 69 44.83 -7.17 -30.01
N ALA A 70 45.53 -8.27 -30.29
CA ALA A 70 45.03 -9.60 -30.00
C ALA A 70 44.88 -9.82 -28.48
N TYR A 71 43.89 -10.61 -28.09
CA TYR A 71 43.70 -10.99 -26.68
C TYR A 71 44.93 -11.77 -26.17
N THR A 72 45.46 -11.34 -25.02
CA THR A 72 46.50 -12.08 -24.29
C THR A 72 45.85 -12.93 -23.18
N GLY A 73 46.54 -14.00 -22.78
CA GLY A 73 46.11 -14.86 -21.68
C GLY A 73 46.46 -14.26 -20.31
N MET A 74 45.84 -14.78 -19.25
CA MET A 74 46.07 -14.32 -17.87
C MET A 74 47.24 -15.03 -17.17
N ALA A 75 47.85 -16.03 -17.83
CA ALA A 75 48.87 -16.89 -17.23
C ALA A 75 50.11 -16.13 -16.74
N GLN A 76 50.43 -14.99 -17.36
CA GLN A 76 51.57 -14.13 -16.97
C GLN A 76 51.40 -13.51 -15.57
N PHE A 77 50.17 -13.44 -15.05
CA PHE A 77 49.86 -12.80 -13.76
C PHE A 77 49.71 -13.79 -12.60
N VAL A 78 49.77 -15.10 -12.87
CA VAL A 78 49.60 -16.13 -11.83
C VAL A 78 50.73 -16.08 -10.79
N SER A 79 51.93 -15.67 -11.21
CA SER A 79 53.08 -15.46 -10.32
C SER A 79 52.96 -14.24 -9.40
N GLN A 80 51.96 -13.38 -9.62
CA GLN A 80 51.73 -12.16 -8.83
C GLN A 80 50.62 -12.34 -7.78
N PHE A 81 50.05 -13.55 -7.64
CA PHE A 81 49.02 -13.82 -6.65
C PHE A 81 49.63 -13.98 -5.26
N ALA A 82 49.08 -13.28 -4.27
CA ALA A 82 49.49 -13.39 -2.87
C ALA A 82 49.29 -14.82 -2.37
N GLU A 83 50.30 -15.36 -1.70
CA GLU A 83 50.25 -16.69 -1.10
C GLU A 83 49.75 -16.63 0.35
N PRO A 84 49.24 -17.75 0.90
CA PRO A 84 48.83 -17.82 2.31
C PRO A 84 50.03 -17.55 3.25
N GLY A 85 50.19 -16.30 3.67
CA GLY A 85 51.34 -15.84 4.45
C GLY A 85 51.71 -14.37 4.17
N ASP A 86 51.32 -13.84 3.02
CA ASP A 86 51.55 -12.44 2.68
C ASP A 86 50.57 -11.51 3.41
N PRO A 87 50.99 -10.29 3.78
CA PRO A 87 50.12 -9.31 4.46
C PRO A 87 48.93 -8.87 3.60
N GLU A 88 49.02 -9.02 2.28
CA GLU A 88 47.96 -8.71 1.31
C GLU A 88 47.03 -9.90 1.03
N TYR A 89 47.30 -11.07 1.62
CA TYR A 89 46.46 -12.26 1.45
C TYR A 89 45.12 -12.09 2.17
N ALA A 90 44.07 -11.81 1.42
CA ALA A 90 42.71 -11.82 1.94
C ALA A 90 42.22 -13.29 2.02
N PRO A 91 41.96 -13.82 3.23
CA PRO A 91 41.43 -15.16 3.36
C PRO A 91 40.08 -15.26 2.63
N PRO A 92 39.74 -16.43 2.05
CA PRO A 92 38.46 -16.63 1.37
C PRO A 92 37.31 -16.27 2.31
N VAL A 93 36.46 -15.32 1.89
CA VAL A 93 35.31 -14.90 2.68
C VAL A 93 34.42 -16.14 2.89
N PRO A 94 34.16 -16.58 4.14
CA PRO A 94 33.28 -17.70 4.40
C PRO A 94 31.91 -17.37 3.81
N THR A 95 31.32 -18.34 3.09
CA THR A 95 30.10 -18.22 2.30
C THR A 95 29.14 -17.18 2.86
N CYS A 96 28.99 -16.06 2.12
CA CYS A 96 28.01 -15.04 2.44
C CYS A 96 26.64 -15.72 2.60
N GLU A 97 25.97 -15.46 3.74
CA GLU A 97 24.64 -16.02 3.99
C GLU A 97 23.73 -15.81 2.78
N THR A 98 23.02 -16.87 2.39
CA THR A 98 22.01 -16.73 1.35
C THR A 98 20.93 -15.76 1.84
N LYS A 99 20.24 -15.08 0.93
CA LYS A 99 19.15 -14.15 1.31
C LYS A 99 18.05 -14.85 2.14
N ALA A 100 17.90 -16.17 1.97
CA ALA A 100 16.97 -16.99 2.75
C ALA A 100 17.43 -17.12 4.21
N GLU A 101 18.67 -17.52 4.45
CA GLU A 101 19.26 -17.64 5.80
C GLU A 101 19.18 -16.32 6.57
N LYS A 102 19.48 -15.19 5.92
CA LYS A 102 19.35 -13.87 6.54
C LYS A 102 17.91 -13.56 6.97
N LYS A 103 16.92 -13.90 6.13
CA LYS A 103 15.50 -13.70 6.46
C LYS A 103 15.08 -14.57 7.64
N ASP A 104 15.52 -15.82 7.67
CA ASP A 104 15.18 -16.75 8.75
C ASP A 104 15.81 -16.33 10.08
N ARG A 105 17.06 -15.84 10.06
CA ARG A 105 17.69 -15.24 11.25
C ARG A 105 16.89 -14.05 11.79
N ILE A 106 16.48 -13.13 10.91
CA ILE A 106 15.69 -11.95 11.31
C ILE A 106 14.32 -12.38 11.84
N ARG A 107 13.67 -13.37 11.22
CA ARG A 107 12.38 -13.89 11.68
C ARG A 107 12.50 -14.47 13.09
N LYS A 108 13.50 -15.32 13.33
CA LYS A 108 13.77 -15.92 14.65
C LYS A 108 13.99 -14.83 15.71
N SER A 109 14.90 -13.89 15.44
CA SER A 109 15.16 -12.77 16.37
C SER A 109 13.91 -11.94 16.71
N LYS A 110 13.02 -11.69 15.73
CA LYS A 110 11.76 -10.97 15.98
C LYS A 110 10.75 -11.79 16.79
N LEU A 111 10.68 -13.09 16.55
CA LEU A 111 9.83 -13.99 17.33
C LEU A 111 10.30 -14.05 18.78
N ASP A 112 11.60 -14.17 19.00
CA ASP A 112 12.19 -14.21 20.35
C ASP A 112 11.96 -12.90 21.10
N GLN A 113 12.16 -11.75 20.45
CA GLN A 113 11.85 -10.43 21.01
C GLN A 113 10.35 -10.26 21.30
N GLY A 114 9.48 -10.79 20.44
CA GLY A 114 8.03 -10.77 20.66
C GLY A 114 7.64 -11.60 21.88
N ALA A 115 8.21 -12.80 22.00
CA ALA A 115 7.98 -13.68 23.13
C ALA A 115 8.46 -13.07 24.46
N ALA A 116 9.64 -12.44 24.47
CA ALA A 116 10.16 -11.75 25.65
C ALA A 116 9.23 -10.63 26.12
N LYS A 117 8.76 -9.78 25.19
CA LYS A 117 7.81 -8.68 25.52
C LYS A 117 6.49 -9.20 26.07
N VAL A 118 5.94 -10.26 25.48
CA VAL A 118 4.70 -10.88 25.98
C VAL A 118 4.90 -11.45 27.38
N ALA A 119 6.06 -12.05 27.67
CA ALA A 119 6.37 -12.57 29.00
C ALA A 119 6.48 -11.44 30.05
N GLU A 120 7.14 -10.34 29.72
CA GLU A 120 7.20 -9.14 30.57
C GLU A 120 5.81 -8.53 30.82
N GLU A 121 4.99 -8.41 29.78
CA GLU A 121 3.62 -7.89 29.87
C GLU A 121 2.73 -8.80 30.72
N LEU A 122 2.91 -10.13 30.62
CA LEU A 122 2.17 -11.11 31.42
C LEU A 122 2.50 -10.98 32.91
N GLN A 123 3.77 -10.76 33.26
CA GLN A 123 4.17 -10.54 34.66
C GLN A 123 3.57 -9.26 35.25
N LYS A 124 3.39 -8.23 34.42
CA LYS A 124 2.81 -6.95 34.84
C LYS A 124 1.28 -6.99 34.91
N TYR A 125 0.63 -7.93 34.24
CA TYR A 125 -0.82 -7.97 34.12
C TYR A 125 -1.48 -8.52 35.40
N ASP A 126 -2.04 -7.63 36.22
CA ASP A 126 -2.85 -7.99 37.39
C ASP A 126 -4.31 -7.53 37.22
N PRO A 127 -5.26 -8.45 36.92
CA PRO A 127 -6.66 -8.12 36.68
C PRO A 127 -7.40 -7.63 37.93
N GLN A 128 -6.87 -7.88 39.13
CA GLN A 128 -7.51 -7.46 40.38
C GLN A 128 -7.21 -5.99 40.72
N SER A 129 -6.06 -5.49 40.26
CA SER A 129 -5.64 -4.10 40.45
C SER A 129 -6.31 -3.12 39.47
N ASP A 130 -6.96 -3.63 38.42
CA ASP A 130 -7.50 -2.80 37.34
C ASP A 130 -8.78 -2.05 37.77
N PRO A 131 -8.80 -0.69 37.70
CA PRO A 131 -9.98 0.10 38.13
C PRO A 131 -11.22 -0.13 37.25
N ASN A 132 -11.00 -0.57 36.00
CA ASN A 132 -12.07 -0.89 35.05
C ASN A 132 -12.77 -2.23 35.38
N ALA A 133 -12.06 -3.16 36.02
CA ALA A 133 -12.52 -4.52 36.28
C ALA A 133 -13.22 -4.66 37.65
N THR A 134 -14.25 -3.85 37.91
CA THR A 134 -14.96 -3.84 39.22
C THR A 134 -16.07 -4.90 39.36
N GLY A 135 -16.04 -5.78 40.35
CA GLY A 135 -17.18 -6.64 40.73
C GLY A 135 -16.97 -8.16 40.53
N ASP A 136 -18.04 -8.96 40.67
CA ASP A 136 -17.94 -10.43 40.68
C ASP A 136 -17.67 -11.04 39.30
N PRO A 137 -16.59 -11.82 39.11
CA PRO A 137 -16.27 -12.44 37.82
C PRO A 137 -17.30 -13.47 37.36
N TYR A 138 -18.00 -14.13 38.29
CA TYR A 138 -19.01 -15.15 37.97
C TYR A 138 -20.33 -14.61 37.45
N LYS A 139 -20.54 -13.28 37.48
CA LYS A 139 -21.78 -12.62 37.07
C LYS A 139 -21.58 -11.72 35.86
N THR A 140 -20.41 -11.78 35.23
CA THR A 140 -20.01 -10.84 34.19
C THR A 140 -19.82 -11.54 32.87
N LEU A 141 -20.53 -11.07 31.84
CA LEU A 141 -20.46 -11.63 30.50
C LEU A 141 -19.50 -10.80 29.63
N PHE A 142 -18.65 -11.51 28.89
CA PHE A 142 -17.75 -10.92 27.91
C PHE A 142 -18.39 -11.02 26.52
N VAL A 143 -18.80 -9.88 25.97
CA VAL A 143 -19.40 -9.81 24.63
C VAL A 143 -18.40 -9.16 23.68
N ALA A 144 -17.95 -9.92 22.68
CA ALA A 144 -17.02 -9.47 21.65
C ALA A 144 -17.72 -9.35 20.28
N ARG A 145 -17.04 -8.73 19.30
CA ARG A 145 -17.54 -8.55 17.91
C ARG A 145 -18.86 -7.76 17.81
N LEU A 146 -19.04 -6.77 18.68
CA LEU A 146 -20.11 -5.79 18.52
C LEU A 146 -19.79 -4.83 17.38
N ASN A 147 -20.82 -4.35 16.69
CA ASN A 147 -20.67 -3.30 15.69
C ASN A 147 -20.22 -2.00 16.40
N TYR A 148 -19.27 -1.27 15.81
CA TYR A 148 -18.68 -0.05 16.39
C TYR A 148 -19.72 1.06 16.66
N GLU A 149 -20.80 1.10 15.89
CA GLU A 149 -21.87 2.09 16.05
C GLU A 149 -22.90 1.71 17.12
N THR A 150 -22.79 0.53 17.71
CA THR A 150 -23.77 0.09 18.73
C THR A 150 -23.55 0.87 20.03
N SER A 151 -24.56 1.63 20.43
CA SER A 151 -24.56 2.32 21.71
C SER A 151 -24.78 1.35 22.85
N GLU A 152 -24.25 1.69 24.02
CA GLU A 152 -24.40 0.93 25.26
C GLU A 152 -25.87 0.63 25.59
N HIS A 153 -26.76 1.58 25.31
CA HIS A 153 -28.20 1.43 25.51
C HIS A 153 -28.78 0.27 24.67
N ARG A 154 -28.34 0.11 23.42
CA ARG A 154 -28.81 -0.99 22.58
C ARG A 154 -28.40 -2.33 23.17
N VAL A 155 -27.14 -2.45 23.59
CA VAL A 155 -26.64 -3.65 24.26
C VAL A 155 -27.43 -3.92 25.55
N LYS A 156 -27.65 -2.91 26.38
CA LYS A 156 -28.44 -3.05 27.61
C LYS A 156 -29.84 -3.60 27.34
N ARG A 157 -30.55 -3.06 26.33
CA ARG A 157 -31.92 -3.49 25.96
C ARG A 157 -31.98 -4.96 25.58
N GLU A 158 -31.06 -5.44 24.75
CA GLU A 158 -31.07 -6.83 24.29
C GLU A 158 -30.77 -7.81 25.44
N PHE A 159 -29.86 -7.44 26.34
CA PHE A 159 -29.45 -8.31 27.43
C PHE A 159 -30.39 -8.27 28.64
N GLU A 160 -31.25 -7.25 28.76
CA GLU A 160 -32.22 -7.11 29.84
C GLU A 160 -33.27 -8.24 29.83
N ALA A 161 -33.52 -8.84 28.66
CA ALA A 161 -34.38 -10.02 28.51
C ALA A 161 -33.91 -11.23 29.33
N TYR A 162 -32.61 -11.35 29.60
CA TYR A 162 -32.03 -12.47 30.34
C TYR A 162 -31.92 -12.22 31.84
N GLY A 163 -32.04 -10.96 32.28
CA GLY A 163 -32.03 -10.60 33.69
C GLY A 163 -31.65 -9.13 33.95
N PRO A 164 -31.80 -8.67 35.21
CA PRO A 164 -31.47 -7.31 35.60
C PRO A 164 -29.97 -7.02 35.53
N ILE A 165 -29.63 -5.89 34.92
CA ILE A 165 -28.27 -5.46 34.58
C ILE A 165 -27.83 -4.31 35.51
N LYS A 166 -26.75 -4.46 36.31
CA LYS A 166 -26.22 -3.35 37.16
C LYS A 166 -25.39 -2.26 36.44
N ARG A 167 -24.48 -2.55 35.49
CA ARG A 167 -23.54 -1.54 34.91
C ARG A 167 -22.95 -1.85 33.51
N VAL A 168 -23.63 -1.56 32.42
CA VAL A 168 -23.00 -1.79 31.09
C VAL A 168 -21.88 -0.79 30.89
N SER A 169 -20.86 -1.20 30.13
CA SER A 169 -19.64 -0.45 30.11
C SER A 169 -18.71 -1.01 29.05
N THR A 170 -18.32 -0.11 28.16
CA THR A 170 -17.81 -0.43 26.83
C THR A 170 -16.32 -0.15 26.71
N CYS A 171 -15.67 -0.85 25.79
CA CYS A 171 -14.29 -0.58 25.43
C CYS A 171 -14.10 0.70 24.66
N GLY A 172 -13.95 1.82 25.35
CA GLY A 172 -13.60 3.08 24.72
C GLY A 172 -12.10 3.27 24.48
N LYS A 173 -11.34 2.29 23.98
CA LYS A 173 -9.94 2.56 23.58
C LYS A 173 -9.87 2.93 22.10
N PHE A 174 -10.28 4.17 21.80
CA PHE A 174 -10.00 4.90 20.55
C PHE A 174 -8.50 5.27 20.47
N GLN A 175 -7.60 4.29 20.53
CA GLN A 175 -6.19 4.46 20.17
C GLN A 175 -5.81 3.35 19.21
N CYS A 176 -6.38 3.51 18.02
CA CYS A 176 -5.93 2.94 16.78
C CYS A 176 -4.68 3.71 16.30
N ARG A 177 -3.54 3.61 17.00
CA ARG A 177 -2.24 3.83 16.34
C ARG A 177 -1.87 2.55 15.62
N TRP A 178 -2.54 2.35 14.48
CA TRP A 178 -2.22 1.34 13.49
C TRP A 178 -0.92 1.73 12.81
N THR A 179 0.21 1.16 13.27
CA THR A 179 1.05 0.55 12.24
C THR A 179 0.39 -0.77 11.92
N TYR A 180 0.14 -0.96 10.63
CA TYR A 180 -0.76 -1.91 10.04
C TYR A 180 -0.46 -3.35 10.47
N SER A 181 -1.08 -3.86 11.54
CA SER A 181 -1.43 -5.27 11.71
C SER A 181 -2.23 -5.52 12.98
N SER A 182 -3.39 -6.15 12.80
CA SER A 182 -4.13 -6.97 13.77
C SER A 182 -4.95 -6.27 14.88
N LEU A 183 -6.28 -6.31 14.66
CA LEU A 183 -7.33 -5.44 15.19
C LEU A 183 -8.20 -6.28 16.09
N VAL A 184 -7.89 -6.39 17.37
CA VAL A 184 -8.92 -6.71 18.38
C VAL A 184 -8.48 -6.15 19.72
N ARG A 185 -9.09 -5.04 20.15
CA ARG A 185 -9.01 -4.58 21.55
C ARG A 185 -10.40 -4.70 22.17
N CYS A 186 -10.55 -5.73 23.00
CA CYS A 186 -11.62 -5.87 23.97
C CYS A 186 -11.29 -5.00 25.20
N LEU A 187 -12.27 -4.28 25.72
CA LEU A 187 -12.25 -3.72 27.07
C LEU A 187 -13.66 -3.90 27.61
N VAL A 188 -13.63 -4.54 28.76
CA VAL A 188 -14.72 -5.14 29.45
C VAL A 188 -14.85 -4.28 30.68
N VAL A 189 -16.07 -3.91 31.00
CA VAL A 189 -16.38 -3.39 32.30
C VAL A 189 -17.66 -4.12 32.75
N LEU A 190 -17.77 -4.32 34.07
CA LEU A 190 -17.98 -5.63 34.66
C LEU A 190 -19.18 -5.62 35.62
N ILE A 191 -20.36 -6.10 35.22
CA ILE A 191 -21.60 -6.00 36.01
C ILE A 191 -21.77 -7.12 37.02
N HIS A 192 -21.71 -6.75 38.29
CA HIS A 192 -22.15 -7.58 39.39
C HIS A 192 -23.70 -7.68 39.40
N LEU A 193 -24.36 -8.80 39.74
CA LEU A 193 -25.62 -8.87 40.54
C LEU A 193 -25.92 -10.30 40.95
N GLN A 194 -26.34 -10.44 42.21
CA GLN A 194 -26.51 -11.69 42.93
C GLN A 194 -27.96 -12.19 42.88
N LYS A 195 -28.09 -13.46 42.47
CA LYS A 195 -29.00 -14.58 42.83
C LYS A 195 -30.48 -14.33 43.22
N HIS A 196 -31.26 -15.34 42.78
CA HIS A 196 -32.67 -15.71 43.03
C HIS A 196 -33.65 -15.04 42.05
N VAL A 197 -34.41 -15.75 41.20
CA VAL A 197 -35.20 -16.98 41.42
C VAL A 197 -35.31 -17.79 40.12
N LEU A 198 -35.21 -19.12 40.24
CA LEU A 198 -35.44 -20.10 39.18
C LEU A 198 -36.87 -20.05 38.63
N ARG A 199 -37.03 -20.09 37.30
CA ARG A 199 -38.08 -20.89 36.67
C ARG A 199 -37.50 -21.79 35.58
N LYS A 200 -37.49 -23.08 35.93
CA LYS A 200 -37.19 -24.24 35.10
C LYS A 200 -38.27 -24.34 34.02
N SER A 201 -38.03 -23.85 32.80
CA SER A 201 -38.85 -24.28 31.66
C SER A 201 -38.22 -24.09 30.27
N TRP A 202 -37.06 -23.44 30.17
CA TRP A 202 -36.45 -23.14 28.87
C TRP A 202 -35.12 -23.86 28.62
N PHE A 203 -34.61 -24.61 29.59
CA PHE A 203 -33.31 -25.31 29.48
C PHE A 203 -33.36 -26.61 28.67
N THR A 204 -34.54 -27.14 28.37
CA THR A 204 -34.69 -28.35 27.55
C THR A 204 -34.78 -28.05 26.05
N ALA A 205 -35.11 -26.83 25.60
CA ALA A 205 -35.23 -26.53 24.17
C ALA A 205 -33.88 -26.32 23.46
N ILE A 206 -32.85 -25.89 24.19
CA ILE A 206 -31.54 -25.55 23.60
C ILE A 206 -30.65 -26.78 23.42
N ILE A 207 -30.79 -27.81 24.27
CA ILE A 207 -29.97 -29.03 24.18
C ILE A 207 -30.37 -29.89 22.97
N TYR A 208 -31.66 -29.92 22.59
CA TYR A 208 -32.10 -30.72 21.43
C TYR A 208 -31.76 -30.10 20.06
N CYS A 209 -31.46 -28.80 19.99
CA CYS A 209 -31.06 -28.16 18.72
C CYS A 209 -29.58 -28.44 18.38
N LEU A 210 -28.73 -28.69 19.38
CA LEU A 210 -27.29 -28.93 19.18
C LEU A 210 -26.94 -30.40 18.87
N LEU A 211 -27.81 -31.36 19.18
CA LEU A 211 -27.58 -32.77 18.81
C LEU A 211 -28.01 -33.11 17.36
N GLY A 212 -28.80 -32.25 16.71
CA GLY A 212 -29.34 -32.49 15.37
C GLY A 212 -28.41 -32.12 14.19
N ILE A 213 -27.36 -31.34 14.44
CA ILE A 213 -26.53 -30.77 13.35
C ILE A 213 -25.27 -31.63 13.08
N SER A 214 -24.94 -32.60 13.94
CA SER A 214 -23.70 -33.38 13.84
C SER A 214 -23.74 -34.59 12.88
N GLN A 215 -24.84 -34.86 12.17
CA GLN A 215 -25.01 -36.10 11.36
C GLN A 215 -25.09 -35.92 9.83
N GLN A 216 -24.91 -34.71 9.29
CA GLN A 216 -24.98 -34.49 7.83
C GLN A 216 -23.63 -34.17 7.15
N GLY A 217 -22.51 -34.22 7.88
CA GLY A 217 -21.18 -33.86 7.35
C GLY A 217 -20.28 -35.01 6.91
N ALA A 218 -20.76 -36.25 6.84
CA ALA A 218 -19.94 -37.41 6.47
C ALA A 218 -20.72 -38.39 5.59
N LYS A 219 -20.83 -38.07 4.29
CA LYS A 219 -21.08 -38.98 3.15
C LYS A 219 -21.21 -38.15 1.87
N GLY A 220 -20.28 -38.34 0.94
CA GLY A 220 -20.29 -37.75 -0.41
C GLY A 220 -18.99 -37.10 -0.77
#